data_AF-Q0T7F7-F1
#
_entry.id   AF-Q0T7F7-F1
#
_cell.length_a   1.000
_cell.length_b   1.000
_cell.length_c   1.000
_cell.angle_alpha   90.00
_cell.angle_beta   90.00
_cell.angle_gamma   90.00
#
_symmetry.space_group_name_H-M   'P 1'
#
loop_
_entity.id
_entity.type
_entity.pdbx_description
1 polymer ?
#
loop_
_entity_poly.entity_id
_entity_poly.type
_entity_poly.pdbx_seq_one_letter_code
_entity_poly.pdbx_strand_id
1 'polypeptide(L)'
;MRNSDCAAKALIDRQSGELIGICTFTAYSLERQRVSGVLQGSQPSEIGVVRLVMLGGARKYQKRGFGQDLLCDFFEHVKKIHPALPIKGVYLDADPAAINFYARLGFVQLSATPNAFGAVPMFLAIQHILAA
;
A
#
# COMPACT_ATOMS: atom_id res chain seq x y z
N MET A 1 6.46 -18.33 -19.36
CA MET A 1 5.60 -17.11 -19.38
C MET A 1 5.92 -16.31 -18.13
N ARG A 2 6.21 -15.00 -18.25
CA ARG A 2 6.27 -14.13 -17.07
C ARG A 2 4.82 -13.90 -16.64
N ASN A 3 4.43 -14.40 -15.48
CA ASN A 3 3.11 -14.10 -14.92
C ASN A 3 3.17 -12.67 -14.35
N SER A 4 2.42 -11.74 -14.92
CA SER A 4 2.39 -10.33 -14.51
C SER A 4 1.38 -10.10 -13.38
N ASP A 5 1.37 -10.99 -12.39
CA ASP A 5 0.35 -11.02 -11.33
C ASP A 5 0.50 -9.82 -10.37
N CYS A 6 1.73 -9.36 -10.15
CA CYS A 6 2.04 -8.18 -9.35
C CYS A 6 3.33 -7.49 -9.80
N ALA A 7 3.48 -6.23 -9.41
CA ALA A 7 4.76 -5.54 -9.43
C ALA A 7 5.46 -5.71 -8.06
N ALA A 8 6.79 -5.74 -8.07
CA ALA A 8 7.59 -5.86 -6.85
C ALA A 8 8.71 -4.81 -6.82
N LYS A 9 8.97 -4.28 -5.63
CA LYS A 9 10.13 -3.47 -5.27
C LYS A 9 10.92 -4.20 -4.20
N ALA A 10 12.23 -4.28 -4.37
CA ALA A 10 13.13 -4.94 -3.44
C ALA A 10 14.16 -3.94 -2.93
N LEU A 11 14.46 -4.02 -1.64
CA LEU A 11 15.58 -3.31 -1.03
C LEU A 11 16.74 -4.30 -0.89
N ILE A 12 17.85 -4.01 -1.57
CA ILE A 12 19.02 -4.88 -1.65
C ILE A 12 20.20 -4.18 -0.98
N ASP A 13 20.92 -4.89 -0.12
CA ASP A 13 22.17 -4.40 0.44
C ASP A 13 23.22 -4.25 -0.65
N ARG A 14 23.81 -3.07 -0.78
CA ARG A 14 24.73 -2.75 -1.88
C ARG A 14 26.05 -3.54 -1.80
N GLN A 15 26.50 -3.90 -0.60
CA GLN A 15 27.80 -4.55 -0.41
C GLN A 15 27.70 -6.07 -0.56
N SER A 16 26.70 -6.67 0.09
CA SER A 16 26.51 -8.11 0.17
C SER A 16 25.53 -8.66 -0.88
N GLY A 17 24.69 -7.81 -1.49
CA GLY A 17 23.61 -8.24 -2.36
C GLY A 17 22.42 -8.87 -1.64
N GLU A 18 22.39 -8.82 -0.30
CA GLU A 18 21.33 -9.45 0.48
C GLU A 18 19.98 -8.72 0.34
N LEU A 19 18.89 -9.50 0.28
CA LEU A 19 17.53 -8.95 0.29
C LEU A 19 17.17 -8.46 1.70
N ILE A 20 17.07 -7.14 1.86
CA ILE A 20 16.69 -6.47 3.11
C ILE A 20 15.16 -6.48 3.26
N GLY A 21 14.43 -6.25 2.18
CA GLY A 21 12.97 -6.24 2.21
C GLY A 21 12.32 -6.20 0.83
N ILE A 22 11.02 -6.45 0.82
CA ILE A 22 10.20 -6.54 -0.39
C ILE A 22 8.87 -5.82 -0.19
N CYS A 23 8.39 -5.21 -1.27
CA CYS A 23 7.10 -4.55 -1.39
C CYS A 23 6.43 -5.05 -2.68
N THR A 24 5.23 -5.61 -2.59
CA THR A 24 4.47 -6.09 -3.76
C THR A 24 3.12 -5.42 -3.85
N PHE A 25 2.69 -5.09 -5.06
CA PHE A 25 1.46 -4.35 -5.28
C PHE A 25 0.81 -4.68 -6.63
N THR A 26 -0.51 -4.51 -6.70
CA THR A 26 -1.33 -4.81 -7.88
C THR A 26 -2.29 -3.66 -8.17
N ALA A 27 -2.81 -3.62 -9.40
CA ALA A 27 -4.04 -2.88 -9.65
C ALA A 27 -5.20 -3.55 -8.89
N TYR A 28 -6.17 -2.78 -8.44
CA TYR A 28 -7.33 -3.28 -7.72
C TYR A 28 -8.53 -2.33 -7.86
N SER A 29 -9.75 -2.83 -7.65
CA SER A 29 -10.94 -1.99 -7.52
C SER A 29 -11.66 -2.24 -6.21
N LEU A 30 -12.30 -1.20 -5.69
CA LEU A 30 -13.12 -1.24 -4.50
C LEU A 30 -14.52 -0.71 -4.84
N GLU A 31 -15.53 -1.35 -4.28
CA GLU A 31 -16.87 -0.75 -4.25
C GLU A 31 -16.83 0.55 -3.44
N ARG A 32 -17.53 1.58 -3.94
CA ARG A 32 -17.62 2.91 -3.30
C ARG A 32 -18.01 2.85 -1.82
N GLN A 33 -18.89 1.92 -1.44
CA GLN A 33 -19.37 1.78 -0.07
C GLN A 33 -18.23 1.48 0.92
N ARG A 34 -17.15 0.83 0.46
CA ARG A 34 -16.00 0.49 1.31
C ARG A 34 -15.16 1.71 1.68
N VAL A 35 -15.28 2.82 0.95
CA VAL A 35 -14.45 4.03 1.09
C VAL A 35 -15.26 5.31 1.36
N SER A 36 -16.57 5.19 1.60
CA SER A 36 -17.51 6.32 1.68
C SER A 36 -17.25 7.29 2.85
N GLY A 37 -16.50 6.89 3.87
CA GLY A 37 -16.09 7.77 4.97
C GLY A 37 -14.74 8.47 4.77
N VAL A 38 -13.95 8.03 3.78
CA VAL A 38 -12.56 8.50 3.59
C VAL A 38 -12.42 9.30 2.29
N LEU A 39 -13.13 8.91 1.24
CA LEU A 39 -13.21 9.69 0.00
C LEU A 39 -14.42 10.63 0.05
N GLN A 40 -14.16 11.92 -0.05
CA GLN A 40 -15.19 12.96 -0.10
C GLN A 40 -15.73 13.16 -1.53
N GLY A 41 -16.95 13.70 -1.63
CA GLY A 41 -17.59 14.08 -2.89
C GLY A 41 -18.19 12.91 -3.70
N SER A 42 -18.66 13.21 -4.91
CA SER A 42 -19.25 12.20 -5.80
C SER A 42 -18.18 11.26 -6.36
N GLN A 43 -18.37 9.97 -6.16
CA GLN A 43 -17.48 8.92 -6.64
C GLN A 43 -18.26 7.88 -7.47
N PRO A 44 -17.64 7.26 -8.49
CA PRO A 44 -18.24 6.16 -9.26
C PRO A 44 -18.50 4.93 -8.37
N SER A 45 -19.28 3.97 -8.86
CA SER A 45 -19.57 2.73 -8.12
C SER A 45 -18.31 1.89 -7.86
N GLU A 46 -17.41 1.84 -8.84
CA GLU A 46 -16.11 1.15 -8.78
C GLU A 46 -14.97 2.16 -8.68
N ILE A 47 -14.09 1.95 -7.70
CA ILE A 47 -12.99 2.84 -7.38
C ILE A 47 -11.66 2.15 -7.67
N GLY A 48 -10.97 2.62 -8.72
CA GLY A 48 -9.64 2.16 -9.07
C GLY A 48 -8.60 2.59 -8.03
N VAL A 49 -7.83 1.63 -7.52
CA VAL A 49 -6.79 1.83 -6.50
C VAL A 49 -5.56 0.97 -6.82
N VAL A 50 -4.44 1.29 -6.18
CA VAL A 50 -3.32 0.34 -6.07
C VAL A 50 -3.47 -0.42 -4.75
N ARG A 51 -3.43 -1.75 -4.79
CA ARG A 51 -3.41 -2.56 -3.58
C ARG A 51 -1.96 -2.90 -3.23
N LEU A 52 -1.50 -2.44 -2.06
CA LEU A 52 -0.27 -2.93 -1.44
C LEU A 52 -0.58 -4.31 -0.85
N VAL A 53 -0.06 -5.36 -1.46
CA VAL A 53 -0.34 -6.75 -1.08
C VAL A 53 0.55 -7.20 0.06
N MET A 54 1.84 -6.88 -0.01
CA MET A 54 2.80 -7.28 1.03
C MET A 54 3.92 -6.27 1.14
N LEU A 55 4.26 -5.90 2.37
CA LEU A 55 5.48 -5.19 2.74
C LEU A 55 6.17 -5.98 3.84
N GLY A 56 7.38 -6.47 3.57
CA GLY A 56 8.12 -7.31 4.50
C GLY A 56 9.60 -6.95 4.53
N GLY A 57 10.19 -6.97 5.73
CA GLY A 57 11.62 -6.80 5.93
C GLY A 57 12.23 -8.00 6.66
N ALA A 58 13.43 -8.40 6.26
CA ALA A 58 14.16 -9.47 6.92
C ALA A 58 14.43 -9.10 8.39
N ARG A 59 14.20 -10.06 9.31
CA ARG A 59 14.20 -9.83 10.77
C ARG A 59 15.46 -9.13 11.28
N LYS A 60 16.64 -9.48 10.74
CA LYS A 60 17.94 -8.88 11.10
C LYS A 60 18.05 -7.37 10.82
N TYR A 61 17.21 -6.84 9.93
CA TYR A 61 17.20 -5.43 9.53
C TYR A 61 15.98 -4.65 10.05
N GLN A 62 15.10 -5.27 10.84
CA GLN A 62 13.92 -4.59 11.37
C GLN A 62 14.30 -3.47 12.35
N LYS A 63 13.37 -2.53 12.55
CA LYS A 63 13.52 -1.35 13.43
C LYS A 63 14.64 -0.37 13.02
N ARG A 64 15.12 -0.44 11.77
CA ARG A 64 16.15 0.47 11.22
C ARG A 64 15.60 1.49 10.21
N GLY A 65 14.28 1.61 10.07
CA GLY A 65 13.65 2.55 9.13
C GLY A 65 13.36 1.99 7.73
N PHE A 66 13.97 0.86 7.33
CA PHE A 66 13.83 0.33 5.96
C PHE A 66 12.40 0.04 5.48
N GLY A 67 11.47 -0.27 6.40
CA GLY A 67 10.06 -0.42 6.04
C GLY A 67 9.44 0.88 5.51
N GLN A 68 9.86 2.02 6.08
CA GLN A 68 9.46 3.34 5.60
C GLN A 68 10.15 3.68 4.28
N ASP A 69 11.44 3.37 4.13
CA ASP A 69 12.19 3.62 2.88
C ASP A 69 11.55 2.90 1.68
N LEU A 70 11.21 1.61 1.85
CA LEU A 70 10.49 0.82 0.84
C LEU A 70 9.12 1.42 0.50
N LEU A 71 8.44 1.96 1.50
CA LEU A 71 7.11 2.52 1.34
C LEU A 71 7.14 3.90 0.67
N CYS A 72 8.17 4.72 0.94
CA CYS A 72 8.45 5.95 0.19
C CYS A 72 8.74 5.65 -1.28
N ASP A 73 9.61 4.67 -1.57
CA ASP A 73 9.90 4.27 -2.95
C ASP A 73 8.66 3.68 -3.66
N PHE A 74 7.81 2.96 -2.92
CA PHE A 74 6.50 2.54 -3.40
C PHE A 74 5.59 3.72 -3.74
N PHE A 75 5.48 4.73 -2.87
CA PHE A 75 4.69 5.93 -3.15
C PHE A 75 5.19 6.70 -4.37
N GLU A 76 6.50 6.82 -4.57
CA GLU A 76 7.05 7.40 -5.79
C GLU A 76 6.65 6.60 -7.06
N HIS A 77 6.51 5.28 -6.95
CA HIS A 77 5.99 4.47 -8.05
C HIS A 77 4.48 4.69 -8.25
N VAL A 78 3.71 4.81 -7.19
CA VAL A 78 2.27 5.14 -7.25
C VAL A 78 2.05 6.50 -7.94
N LYS A 79 2.89 7.51 -7.63
CA LYS A 79 2.88 8.81 -8.30
C LYS A 79 3.14 8.69 -9.81
N LYS A 80 3.97 7.74 -10.24
CA LYS A 80 4.23 7.47 -11.68
C LYS A 80 3.08 6.73 -12.36
N ILE A 81 2.35 5.88 -11.64
CA ILE A 81 1.16 5.18 -12.15
C ILE A 81 0.01 6.16 -12.39
N HIS A 82 -0.22 7.09 -11.45
CA HIS A 82 -1.41 7.93 -11.43
C HIS A 82 -1.69 8.75 -12.71
N PRO A 83 -0.69 9.36 -13.40
CA PRO A 83 -0.92 10.06 -14.67
C PRO A 83 -1.33 9.14 -15.82
N ALA A 84 -0.87 7.89 -15.82
CA ALA A 84 -1.18 6.92 -16.87
C ALA A 84 -2.49 6.17 -16.60
N LEU A 85 -2.79 5.91 -15.33
CA LEU A 85 -4.01 5.27 -14.86
C LEU A 85 -4.48 5.98 -13.58
N PRO A 86 -5.46 6.89 -13.67
CA PRO A 86 -5.97 7.63 -12.52
C PRO A 86 -6.55 6.70 -11.45
N ILE A 87 -5.85 6.60 -10.33
CA ILE A 87 -6.28 5.89 -9.12
C ILE A 87 -6.73 6.87 -8.03
N LYS A 88 -7.59 6.43 -7.12
CA LYS A 88 -8.06 7.23 -5.98
C LYS A 88 -7.18 7.13 -4.74
N GLY A 89 -6.28 6.16 -4.68
CA GLY A 89 -5.38 5.97 -3.55
C GLY A 89 -4.77 4.58 -3.49
N VAL A 90 -4.21 4.27 -2.32
CA VAL A 90 -3.64 2.97 -1.99
C VAL A 90 -4.53 2.28 -0.96
N TYR A 91 -4.84 1.02 -1.22
CA TYR A 91 -5.55 0.12 -0.31
C TYR A 91 -4.61 -0.96 0.21
N LEU A 92 -4.80 -1.39 1.46
CA LEU A 92 -4.12 -2.55 2.02
C LEU A 92 -4.98 -3.26 3.07
N ASP A 93 -4.65 -4.52 3.33
CA ASP A 93 -5.16 -5.28 4.46
C ASP A 93 -4.02 -5.37 5.50
N ALA A 94 -4.08 -4.57 6.56
CA ALA A 94 -3.03 -4.49 7.57
C ALA A 94 -3.14 -5.64 8.56
N ASP A 95 -2.05 -6.38 8.76
CA ASP A 95 -1.91 -7.23 9.94
C ASP A 95 -2.13 -6.39 11.22
N PRO A 96 -2.82 -6.91 12.25
CA PRO A 96 -3.05 -6.19 13.50
C PRO A 96 -1.79 -5.58 14.12
N ALA A 97 -0.64 -6.25 14.01
CA ALA A 97 0.63 -5.75 14.53
C ALA A 97 1.21 -4.58 13.72
N ALA A 98 0.78 -4.40 12.46
CA ALA A 98 1.25 -3.37 11.53
C ALA A 98 0.31 -2.17 11.41
N ILE A 99 -0.89 -2.21 11.99
CA ILE A 99 -1.88 -1.12 11.93
C ILE A 99 -1.27 0.23 12.32
N ASN A 100 -0.58 0.28 13.46
CA ASN A 100 0.02 1.53 13.96
C ASN A 100 1.16 2.03 13.06
N PHE A 101 1.83 1.14 12.32
CA PHE A 101 2.83 1.54 11.34
C PHE A 101 2.19 2.30 10.18
N TYR A 102 1.12 1.76 9.60
CA TYR A 102 0.42 2.42 8.49
C TYR A 102 -0.37 3.67 8.93
N ALA A 103 -0.98 3.65 10.12
CA ALA A 103 -1.73 4.80 10.64
C ALA A 103 -0.84 6.05 10.79
N ARG A 104 0.40 5.89 11.25
CA ARG A 104 1.38 7.00 11.33
C ARG A 104 1.77 7.59 9.97
N LEU A 105 1.57 6.82 8.89
CA LEU A 105 1.81 7.23 7.51
C LEU A 105 0.56 7.85 6.85
N GLY A 106 -0.52 8.03 7.62
CA GLY A 106 -1.76 8.65 7.16
C GLY A 106 -2.81 7.67 6.63
N PHE A 107 -2.57 6.36 6.67
CA PHE A 107 -3.61 5.39 6.32
C PHE A 107 -4.74 5.43 7.35
N VAL A 108 -5.97 5.46 6.85
CA VAL A 108 -7.19 5.43 7.66
C VAL A 108 -7.78 4.03 7.61
N GLN A 109 -8.18 3.48 8.76
CA GLN A 109 -8.91 2.21 8.81
C GLN A 109 -10.30 2.38 8.18
N LEU A 110 -10.69 1.42 7.34
CA LEU A 110 -12.02 1.39 6.76
C LEU A 110 -13.00 0.67 7.70
N SER A 111 -14.26 1.09 7.65
CA SER A 111 -15.37 0.53 8.43
C SER A 111 -15.80 -0.83 7.88
N ALA A 112 -14.90 -1.81 7.89
CA ALA A 112 -15.15 -3.16 7.43
C ALA A 112 -14.57 -4.16 8.43
N THR A 113 -15.25 -5.30 8.58
CA THR A 113 -14.79 -6.37 9.46
C THR A 113 -13.41 -6.85 9.00
N PRO A 114 -12.52 -7.23 9.95
CA PRO A 114 -11.28 -7.89 9.60
C PRO A 114 -11.52 -9.07 8.67
N ASN A 115 -10.60 -9.32 7.75
CA ASN A 115 -10.71 -10.48 6.86
C ASN A 115 -10.55 -11.80 7.64
N ALA A 116 -10.62 -12.93 6.95
CA ALA A 116 -10.51 -14.27 7.56
C ALA A 116 -9.22 -14.50 8.38
N PHE A 117 -8.18 -13.66 8.17
CA PHE A 117 -6.89 -13.73 8.87
C PHE A 117 -6.73 -12.62 9.92
N GLY A 118 -7.79 -11.86 10.21
CA GLY A 118 -7.77 -10.74 11.15
C GLY A 118 -7.13 -9.46 10.58
N ALA A 119 -6.77 -9.41 9.29
CA ALA A 119 -6.21 -8.20 8.71
C ALA A 119 -7.30 -7.13 8.51
N VAL A 120 -6.96 -5.90 8.88
CA VAL A 120 -7.87 -4.75 8.90
C VAL A 120 -7.68 -3.92 7.63
N PRO A 121 -8.74 -3.66 6.86
CA PRO A 121 -8.64 -2.87 5.65
C PRO A 121 -8.29 -1.41 5.97
N MET A 122 -7.29 -0.86 5.30
CA MET A 122 -6.87 0.53 5.42
C MET A 122 -6.71 1.18 4.06
N PHE A 123 -6.87 2.50 4.02
CA PHE A 123 -6.81 3.28 2.80
C PHE A 123 -6.06 4.60 2.99
N LEU A 124 -5.28 4.99 1.98
CA LEU A 124 -4.63 6.29 1.90
C LEU A 124 -5.00 6.95 0.56
N ALA A 125 -5.65 8.11 0.63
CA ALA A 125 -6.09 8.82 -0.56
C ALA A 125 -4.92 9.39 -1.36
N ILE A 126 -5.04 9.40 -2.69
CA ILE A 126 -3.96 9.80 -3.61
C ILE A 126 -3.49 11.25 -3.37
N GLN A 127 -4.37 12.13 -2.90
CA GLN A 127 -4.03 13.53 -2.61
C GLN A 127 -2.95 13.64 -1.52
N HIS A 128 -3.00 12.78 -0.50
CA HIS A 128 -1.99 12.75 0.56
C HIS A 128 -0.65 12.22 0.05
N ILE A 129 -0.67 11.28 -0.90
CA ILE A 129 0.55 10.74 -1.52
C ILE A 129 1.20 11.80 -2.41
N LEU A 130 0.40 12.56 -3.18
CA LEU A 130 0.91 13.60 -4.08
C LEU A 130 1.44 14.85 -3.34
N ALA A 131 0.94 15.12 -2.12
CA ALA A 131 1.33 16.27 -1.31
C ALA A 131 2.61 16.03 -0.47
N ALA A 132 3.02 14.78 -0.31
CA ALA A 132 4.25 14.37 0.40
C ALA A 132 5.45 14.38 -0.54
#